data_AF-A0A527H7E3-F1
#
_entry.id   AF-A0A527H7E3-F1
#
_cell.length_a   1.000
_cell.length_b   1.000
_cell.length_c   1.000
_cell.angle_alpha   90.00
_cell.angle_beta   90.00
_cell.angle_gamma   90.00
#
_symmetry.space_group_name_H-M   'P 1'
#
loop_
_entity.id
_entity.type
_entity.pdbx_description
1 polymer ?
#
loop_
_entity_poly.entity_id
_entity_poly.type
_entity_poly.pdbx_seq_one_letter_code
_entity_poly.pdbx_strand_id
1 'polypeptide(L)'
;MEEVNLTISQIPSHSHPMVASLNIGQDTSPSGKVVAQIGGGALPYIQDTTDTDMAQQAVTAVGGSQPHNNFQPYLCISFIISLFGIFPSPT
;
A
#
# COMPACT_ATOMS: atom_id res chain seq x y z
N MET A 1 -20.35 4.64 13.85
CA MET A 1 -19.04 4.49 13.19
C MET A 1 -19.31 3.69 11.94
N GLU A 2 -18.94 4.22 10.77
CA GLU A 2 -18.96 3.49 9.52
C GLU A 2 -17.50 3.21 9.16
N GLU A 3 -17.15 1.93 9.13
CA GLU A 3 -15.79 1.46 8.95
C GLU A 3 -15.74 0.50 7.77
N VAL A 4 -14.73 0.66 6.91
CA VAL A 4 -14.56 -0.15 5.71
C VAL A 4 -13.19 -0.80 5.72
N ASN A 5 -13.16 -2.13 5.55
CA ASN A 5 -11.93 -2.88 5.36
C ASN A 5 -11.57 -2.91 3.87
N LEU A 6 -10.30 -2.67 3.57
CA LEU A 6 -9.78 -2.85 2.21
C LEU A 6 -9.61 -4.34 1.91
N THR A 7 -10.13 -4.76 0.76
CA THR A 7 -9.88 -6.08 0.17
C THR A 7 -8.74 -6.00 -0.83
N ILE A 8 -8.15 -7.16 -1.17
CA ILE A 8 -7.08 -7.23 -2.18
C ILE A 8 -7.53 -6.62 -3.51
N SER A 9 -8.79 -6.80 -3.91
CA SER A 9 -9.34 -6.24 -5.14
C SER A 9 -9.43 -4.70 -5.18
N GLN A 10 -9.33 -4.06 -4.01
CA GLN A 10 -9.39 -2.60 -3.86
C GLN A 10 -7.99 -1.98 -3.74
N ILE A 11 -6.92 -2.78 -3.80
CA ILE A 11 -5.53 -2.32 -3.78
C ILE A 11 -4.97 -2.44 -5.20
N PRO A 12 -4.45 -1.34 -5.79
CA PRO A 12 -3.79 -1.41 -7.09
C PRO A 12 -2.64 -2.43 -7.10
N SER A 13 -2.48 -3.11 -8.24
CA SER A 13 -1.32 -3.96 -8.46
C SER A 13 -0.04 -3.14 -8.32
N HIS A 14 0.87 -3.61 -7.48
CA HIS A 14 2.18 -3.00 -7.26
C HIS A 14 3.26 -4.08 -7.32
N SER A 15 4.47 -3.69 -7.70
CA SER A 15 5.64 -4.57 -7.76
C SER A 15 6.63 -4.21 -6.67
N HIS A 16 7.41 -5.19 -6.21
CA HIS A 16 8.56 -4.97 -5.33
C HIS A 16 9.85 -5.12 -6.15
N PRO A 17 10.26 -4.11 -6.95
CA PRO A 17 11.47 -4.19 -7.72
C PRO A 17 12.69 -4.18 -6.79
N MET A 18 13.63 -5.08 -7.04
CA MET A 18 14.94 -5.02 -6.40
C MET A 18 15.71 -3.81 -6.95
N VAL A 19 16.09 -2.88 -6.08
CA VAL A 19 16.88 -1.70 -6.46
C VAL A 19 18.36 -1.98 -6.16
N ALA A 20 19.22 -1.74 -7.14
CA ALA A 20 20.67 -1.88 -7.04
C ALA A 20 21.39 -0.74 -7.76
N SER A 21 22.65 -0.50 -7.39
CA SER A 21 23.53 0.50 -7.99
C SER A 21 24.53 -0.14 -8.94
N LEU A 22 24.77 0.51 -10.08
CA LEU A 22 25.84 0.15 -11.02
C LEU A 22 27.20 0.74 -10.62
N ASN A 23 27.27 1.56 -9.56
CA ASN A 23 28.55 2.06 -9.06
C ASN A 23 29.28 0.98 -8.27
N ILE A 24 30.61 1.06 -8.23
CA ILE A 24 31.41 0.20 -7.35
C ILE A 24 31.09 0.51 -5.89
N GLY A 25 30.81 -0.53 -5.11
CA GLY A 25 30.57 -0.42 -3.67
C GLY A 25 31.82 0.03 -2.91
N GLN A 26 31.68 1.09 -2.11
CA GLN A 26 32.77 1.66 -1.31
C GLN A 26 32.61 1.43 0.20
N ASP A 27 31.53 0.77 0.62
CA ASP A 27 31.17 0.55 2.02
C ASP A 27 30.60 -0.87 2.17
N THR A 28 30.83 -1.48 3.33
CA THR A 28 30.35 -2.82 3.66
C THR A 28 29.10 -2.80 4.55
N SER A 29 28.74 -1.64 5.12
CA SER A 29 27.53 -1.48 5.93
C SER A 29 26.28 -1.51 5.05
N PRO A 30 25.28 -2.37 5.33
CA PRO A 30 24.03 -2.39 4.59
C PRO A 30 23.06 -1.27 4.99
N SER A 31 23.30 -0.57 6.11
CA SER A 31 22.34 0.41 6.64
C SER A 31 22.19 1.61 5.71
N GLY A 32 20.97 1.84 5.23
CA GLY A 32 20.62 2.95 4.34
C GLY A 32 21.26 2.86 2.95
N LYS A 33 21.71 1.68 2.51
CA LYS A 33 22.37 1.47 1.22
C LYS A 33 21.67 0.39 0.40
N VAL A 34 21.97 0.37 -0.89
CA VAL A 34 21.54 -0.67 -1.83
C VAL A 34 22.72 -1.53 -2.24
N VAL A 35 22.43 -2.72 -2.78
CA VAL A 35 23.45 -3.58 -3.39
C VAL A 35 24.13 -2.85 -4.53
N ALA A 36 25.45 -2.99 -4.64
CA ALA A 36 26.28 -2.27 -5.59
C ALA A 36 27.14 -3.24 -6.41
N GLN A 37 27.75 -2.76 -7.50
CA GLN A 37 28.68 -3.56 -8.29
C GLN A 37 29.95 -3.86 -7.47
N ILE A 38 30.45 -5.10 -7.60
CA ILE A 38 31.77 -5.45 -7.06
C ILE A 38 32.87 -4.81 -7.90
N GLY A 39 33.87 -4.22 -7.23
CA GLY A 39 35.07 -3.71 -7.86
C GLY A 39 36.07 -4.82 -8.24
N GLY A 40 37.02 -4.51 -9.11
CA GLY A 40 38.14 -5.42 -9.43
C GLY A 40 37.81 -6.56 -10.41
N GLY A 41 36.70 -6.49 -11.13
CA GLY A 41 36.37 -7.44 -12.20
C GLY A 41 35.82 -8.80 -11.72
N ALA A 42 35.60 -8.96 -10.42
CA ALA A 42 34.93 -10.15 -9.90
C ALA A 42 33.42 -10.10 -10.20
N LEU A 43 32.91 -11.15 -10.84
CA LEU A 43 31.50 -11.34 -11.19
C LEU A 43 30.95 -12.51 -10.35
N PRO A 44 30.52 -12.28 -9.09
CA PRO A 44 29.97 -13.34 -8.25
C PRO A 44 28.59 -13.84 -8.72
N TYR A 45 27.92 -13.05 -9.57
CA TYR A 45 26.62 -13.36 -10.14
C TYR A 45 26.75 -13.42 -11.66
N ILE A 46 26.00 -14.33 -12.28
CA ILE A 46 25.86 -14.46 -13.72
C ILE A 46 24.56 -13.82 -14.18
N GLN A 47 24.50 -13.42 -15.46
CA GLN A 47 23.25 -13.07 -16.09
C GLN A 47 22.56 -14.35 -16.56
N ASP A 48 21.39 -14.64 -16.02
CA ASP A 48 20.61 -15.83 -16.35
C ASP A 48 19.12 -15.51 -16.40
N THR A 49 18.33 -16.39 -17.00
CA THR A 49 16.87 -16.32 -16.95
C THR A 49 16.36 -16.66 -15.55
N THR A 50 15.23 -16.07 -15.17
CA THR A 50 14.61 -16.33 -13.87
C THR A 50 14.13 -17.78 -13.79
N ASP A 51 14.69 -18.55 -12.86
CA ASP A 51 14.43 -19.99 -12.67
C ASP A 51 13.35 -20.22 -11.59
N THR A 52 13.46 -19.52 -10.47
CA THR A 52 12.65 -19.75 -9.26
C THR A 52 12.05 -18.44 -8.75
N ASP A 53 10.83 -18.52 -8.20
CA ASP A 53 10.22 -17.42 -7.49
C ASP A 53 11.04 -17.02 -6.25
N MET A 54 11.00 -15.73 -5.90
CA MET A 54 11.61 -15.26 -4.65
C MET A 54 10.97 -15.97 -3.45
N ALA A 55 11.76 -16.25 -2.40
CA ALA A 55 11.26 -16.86 -1.17
C ALA A 55 10.04 -16.11 -0.64
N GLN A 56 8.95 -16.83 -0.35
CA GLN A 56 7.66 -16.22 0.00
C GLN A 56 7.76 -15.28 1.22
N GLN A 57 8.66 -15.57 2.15
CA GLN A 57 8.94 -14.74 3.32
C GLN A 57 9.42 -13.33 2.96
N ALA A 58 10.07 -13.16 1.80
CA ALA A 58 10.56 -11.89 1.31
C ALA A 58 9.46 -11.04 0.64
N VAL A 59 8.35 -11.64 0.23
CA VAL A 59 7.26 -11.00 -0.54
C VAL A 59 5.89 -11.21 0.13
N THR A 60 5.86 -11.18 1.46
CA THR A 60 4.60 -11.35 2.21
C THR A 60 3.68 -10.13 2.11
N ALA A 61 2.37 -10.39 2.14
CA ALA A 61 1.38 -9.32 2.25
C ALA A 61 1.47 -8.68 3.65
N VAL A 62 1.49 -7.35 3.68
CA VAL A 62 1.55 -6.53 4.90
C VAL A 62 0.33 -5.61 5.00
N GLY A 63 0.06 -5.05 6.18
CA GLY A 63 -1.00 -4.03 6.37
C GLY A 63 -2.24 -4.50 7.12
N GLY A 64 -2.32 -5.77 7.54
CA GLY A 64 -3.27 -6.26 8.55
C GLY A 64 -4.76 -6.13 8.25
N SER A 65 -5.14 -5.59 7.08
CA SER A 65 -6.52 -5.32 6.65
C SER A 65 -7.35 -4.53 7.68
N GLN A 66 -6.72 -3.58 8.39
CA GLN A 66 -7.42 -2.76 9.38
C GLN A 66 -8.46 -1.87 8.70
N PRO A 67 -9.66 -1.72 9.30
CA PRO A 67 -10.68 -0.83 8.77
C PRO A 67 -10.24 0.63 8.85
N HIS A 68 -10.75 1.43 7.92
CA HIS A 68 -10.67 2.89 7.99
C HIS A 68 -12.07 3.47 8.15
N ASN A 69 -12.17 4.61 8.84
CA ASN A 69 -13.42 5.34 8.99
C ASN A 69 -13.85 5.93 7.63
N ASN A 70 -15.08 5.67 7.23
CA ASN A 70 -15.68 6.16 5.99
C ASN A 70 -16.57 7.40 6.19
N PHE A 71 -16.62 7.97 7.40
CA PHE A 71 -17.24 9.26 7.62
C PHE A 71 -16.34 10.40 7.16
N GLN A 72 -16.83 11.16 6.18
CA GLN A 72 -16.37 12.52 5.96
C GLN A 72 -16.69 13.40 7.18
N PRO A 73 -16.02 14.56 7.35
CA PRO A 73 -16.37 15.51 8.41
C PRO A 73 -17.86 15.88 8.34
N TYR A 74 -18.54 15.85 9.48
CA TYR A 74 -19.97 16.14 9.57
C TYR A 74 -20.29 17.04 10.76
N LEU A 75 -21.39 17.78 10.64
CA LEU A 75 -22.00 18.53 11.72
C LEU A 75 -23.33 17.89 12.08
N CYS A 76 -23.50 17.49 13.33
CA CYS A 76 -24.79 17.02 13.81
C CYS A 76 -25.78 18.20 13.87
N ILE A 77 -26.92 18.04 13.21
CA ILE A 77 -28.04 18.98 13.30
C ILE A 77 -29.30 18.25 13.73
N SER A 78 -30.18 18.95 14.42
CA SER A 78 -31.54 18.49 14.68
C SER A 78 -32.43 18.87 13.49
N PHE A 79 -33.15 17.90 12.92
CA PHE A 79 -34.11 18.14 11.85
C PHE A 79 -35.50 17.67 12.28
N ILE A 80 -36.53 18.42 11.89
CA ILE A 80 -37.95 18.05 12.06
C ILE A 80 -38.56 18.05 10.67
N ILE A 81 -39.24 16.97 10.30
CA ILE A 81 -39.95 16.84 9.02
C ILE A 81 -41.45 16.95 9.30
N SER A 82 -42.12 17.95 8.72
CA SER A 82 -43.58 17.98 8.71
C SER A 82 -44.08 16.98 7.67
N LEU A 83 -44.90 16.02 8.10
CA LEU A 83 -45.58 15.09 7.18
C LEU A 83 -46.73 15.77 6.41
N PHE A 84 -47.12 16.98 6.83
CA PHE A 84 -48.15 17.79 6.20
C PHE A 84 -47.55 19.07 5.65
N GLY A 85 -47.80 19.33 4.37
CA GLY A 85 -47.43 20.58 3.73
C GLY A 85 -48.39 21.71 4.05
N ILE A 86 -48.17 22.87 3.42
CA ILE A 86 -49.09 24.01 3.49
C ILE A 86 -50.46 23.70 2.90
N PHE A 87 -50.59 22.64 2.08
CA PHE A 87 -51.87 22.24 1.50
C PHE A 87 -52.06 20.71 1.35
N PRO A 88 -53.25 20.18 1.72
CA PRO A 88 -54.27 20.87 2.51
C PRO A 88 -53.79 21.04 3.95
N SER A 89 -54.13 22.17 4.58
CA SER A 89 -53.80 22.40 5.98
C SER A 89 -54.46 21.32 6.85
N PRO A 90 -53.71 20.65 7.75
CA PRO A 90 -54.31 19.67 8.66
C PRO A 90 -55.32 20.36 9.58
N THR A 91 -56.51 19.76 9.70
CA THR A 91 -57.58 20.17 10.65
C THR A 91 -57.22 19.79 12.08
#